data_AF-A0A0Q7SCY1-F1
#
_entry.id   AF-A0A0Q7SCY1-F1
#
_cell.length_a   1.000
_cell.length_b   1.000
_cell.length_c   1.000
_cell.angle_alpha   90.00
_cell.angle_beta   90.00
_cell.angle_gamma   90.00
#
_symmetry.space_group_name_H-M   'P 1'
#
loop_
_entity.id
_entity.type
_entity.pdbx_description
1 polymer ?
#
loop_
_entity_poly.entity_id
_entity_poly.type
_entity_poly.pdbx_seq_one_letter_code
_entity_poly.pdbx_strand_id
1 'polypeptide(L)' 'MREHSVGKVPVIAVVGKNEAEQGTVAIRRLGSQAQEVVSLDEAIRILTEEATPPDLRPA' A
#
# COMPACT_ATOMS: atom_id res chain seq x y z
N MET A 1 -9.81 13.47 4.22
CA MET A 1 -9.94 11.99 4.20
C MET A 1 -11.43 11.63 4.32
N ARG A 2 -12.18 11.72 3.23
CA ARG A 2 -13.61 11.32 3.18
C ARG A 2 -13.94 10.55 1.89
N GLU A 3 -13.13 10.67 0.85
CA GLU A 3 -13.32 9.99 -0.43
C GLU A 3 -12.86 8.52 -0.43
N HIS A 4 -11.71 8.19 0.17
CA HIS A 4 -11.12 6.85 0.09
C HIS A 4 -11.86 5.76 0.90
N SER A 5 -12.68 6.15 1.87
CA SER A 5 -13.43 5.20 2.71
C SER A 5 -14.71 4.68 2.02
N VAL A 6 -15.27 5.43 1.07
CA VAL A 6 -16.50 5.05 0.36
C VAL A 6 -16.22 3.99 -0.72
N GLY A 7 -15.00 3.94 -1.26
CA GLY A 7 -14.59 3.01 -2.31
C GLY A 7 -14.12 1.63 -1.83
N LYS A 8 -14.18 1.31 -0.52
CA LYS A 8 -13.57 0.10 0.07
C LYS A 8 -12.08 -0.07 -0.32
N VAL A 9 -11.36 1.02 -0.56
CA VAL A 9 -9.96 0.96 -1.01
C VAL A 9 -9.13 0.40 0.16
N PRO A 10 -8.57 -0.82 0.05
CA PRO A 10 -7.97 -1.51 1.19
C PRO A 10 -6.63 -0.89 1.61
N VAL A 11 -5.99 -0.14 0.71
CA VAL A 11 -4.63 0.39 0.88
C VAL A 11 -4.56 1.89 0.54
N ILE A 12 -3.89 2.65 1.40
CA ILE A 12 -3.58 4.07 1.25
C ILE A 12 -2.06 4.19 1.25
N ALA A 13 -1.46 4.51 0.09
CA ALA A 13 -0.05 4.83 -0.01
C ALA A 13 0.16 6.34 0.16
N VAL A 14 1.06 6.72 1.06
CA VAL A 14 1.46 8.10 1.34
C VAL A 14 2.92 8.25 0.95
N VAL A 15 3.19 9.19 0.05
CA VAL A 15 4.54 9.54 -0.40
C VAL A 15 4.75 11.02 -0.14
N GLY A 16 5.45 11.32 0.96
CA GLY A 16 5.90 12.66 1.28
C GLY A 16 7.22 13.03 0.59
N LYS A 17 7.71 14.24 0.87
CA LYS A 17 8.99 14.74 0.36
C LYS A 17 10.17 13.90 0.87
N ASN A 18 10.18 13.55 2.15
CA ASN A 18 11.25 12.73 2.74
C ASN A 18 11.24 11.31 2.17
N GLU A 19 10.06 10.72 1.98
CA GLU A 19 9.89 9.39 1.37
C GLU A 19 10.37 9.36 -0.07
N ALA A 20 10.08 10.41 -0.86
CA ALA A 20 10.59 10.53 -2.22
C ALA A 20 12.12 10.62 -2.29
N GLU A 21 12.76 11.30 -1.33
CA GLU A 21 14.23 11.39 -1.24
C GLU A 21 14.89 10.07 -0.80
N GLN A 22 14.19 9.26 0.00
CA GLN A 22 14.69 7.98 0.52
C GLN A 22 14.25 6.77 -0.31
N GLY A 23 13.39 6.96 -1.32
CA GLY A 23 12.83 5.86 -2.12
C GLY A 23 11.92 4.93 -1.32
N THR A 24 11.24 5.47 -0.31
CA THR A 24 10.32 4.72 0.56
C THR A 24 8.87 5.16 0.32
N VAL A 25 7.93 4.36 0.81
CA VAL A 25 6.49 4.61 0.73
C VAL A 25 5.86 4.20 2.06
N ALA A 26 5.02 5.06 2.61
CA ALA A 26 4.24 4.75 3.80
C ALA A 26 2.89 4.16 3.39
N ILE A 27 2.65 2.89 3.72
CA ILE A 27 1.41 2.19 3.40
C ILE A 27 0.53 2.12 4.66
N ARG A 28 -0.75 2.48 4.52
CA ARG A 28 -1.77 2.35 5.57
C ARG A 28 -2.97 1.58 5.06
N ARG A 29 -3.49 0.64 5.86
CA ARG A 29 -4.67 -0.16 5.50
C ARG A 29 -5.97 0.42 6.04
N LEU A 30 -7.07 0.21 5.31
CA LEU A 30 -8.40 0.62 5.74
C LEU A 30 -8.80 -0.18 7.01
N GLY A 31 -9.16 0.52 8.08
CA GLY A 31 -9.55 -0.09 9.36
C GLY A 31 -8.40 -0.37 10.33
N SER A 32 -7.14 -0.12 9.93
CA SER A 32 -5.98 -0.16 10.82
C SER A 32 -5.31 1.21 10.91
N GLN A 33 -4.84 1.58 12.10
CA GLN A 33 -4.04 2.78 12.31
C GLN A 33 -2.54 2.53 12.10
N ALA A 34 -2.14 1.28 11.85
CA ALA A 34 -0.76 0.94 11.56
C ALA A 34 -0.33 1.50 10.20
N GLN A 35 0.77 2.25 10.23
CA GLN A 35 1.50 2.72 9.07
C GLN A 35 2.79 1.90 8.98
N GLU A 36 3.02 1.28 7.83
CA GLU A 36 4.26 0.56 7.54
C GLU A 36 5.03 1.35 6.48
N VAL A 37 6.27 1.72 6.78
CA VAL A 37 7.16 2.40 5.83
C VAL A 37 8.04 1.33 5.21
N VAL A 38 7.88 1.12 3.92
CA VAL A 38 8.63 0.12 3.14
C VAL A 38 9.34 0.81 1.98
N SER A 39 10.34 0.17 1.40
CA SER A 39 10.96 0.65 0.15
C SER A 39 9.97 0.60 -1.00
N LEU A 40 10.17 1.42 -2.03
CA LEU A 40 9.29 1.45 -3.21
C LEU A 40 9.20 0.08 -3.90
N ASP A 41 10.31 -0.64 -4.05
CA ASP A 41 10.31 -2.00 -4.64
C ASP A 41 9.43 -2.96 -3.83
N GLU A 42 9.60 -2.92 -2.51
CA GLU A 42 8.85 -3.77 -1.59
C GLU A 42 7.36 -3.40 -1.57
N ALA A 43 7.04 -2.11 -1.62
CA ALA A 43 5.67 -1.65 -1.77
C ALA A 43 5.01 -2.23 -3.02
N ILE A 44 5.71 -2.23 -4.16
CA ILE A 44 5.19 -2.78 -5.42
C ILE A 44 4.97 -4.29 -5.29
N ARG A 45 5.90 -5.03 -4.69
CA ARG A 45 5.75 -6.48 -4.48
C ARG A 45 4.54 -6.81 -3.61
N ILE A 46 4.48 -6.21 -2.41
CA ILE A 46 3.38 -6.42 -1.45
C ILE A 46 2.03 -6.10 -2.11
N LEU A 47 1.94 -4.96 -2.80
CA LEU A 47 0.69 -4.57 -3.45
C LEU A 47 0.32 -5.50 -4.60
N THR A 48 1.30 -6.00 -5.35
CA THR A 48 1.07 -6.94 -6.45
C THR A 48 0.61 -8.29 -5.93
N GLU A 49 1.26 -8.82 -4.89
CA GLU A 49 0.88 -10.09 -4.26
C GLU A 49 -0.51 -10.01 -3.63
N GLU A 50 -0.80 -8.95 -2.88
CA GLU A 50 -2.11 -8.75 -2.24
C GLU A 50 -3.22 -8.47 -3.27
N ALA A 51 -2.90 -7.80 -4.38
CA ALA A 51 -3.83 -7.58 -5.48
C ALA A 51 -4.01 -8.82 -6.37
N THR A 52 -3.14 -9.83 -6.27
CA THR A 52 -3.23 -11.04 -7.06
C THR A 52 -4.42 -11.87 -6.54
N PRO A 53 -5.49 -12.03 -7.33
CA PRO A 53 -6.61 -12.85 -6.91
C PRO A 53 -6.14 -14.30 -6.70
N PRO A 54 -6.73 -15.04 -5.74
CA PRO A 54 -6.33 -16.42 -5.44
C PRO A 54 -6.37 -17.35 -6.67
N ASP A 55 -7.18 -17.01 -7.67
CA ASP A 55 -7.33 -17.74 -8.94
C ASP A 55 -6.09 -17.68 -9.84
N LEU A 56 -5.26 -16.64 -9.70
CA LEU A 56 -4.05 -16.42 -10.51
C LEU A 56 -2.74 -16.62 -9.73
N ARG A 57 -2.81 -17.08 -8.48
CA ARG A 57 -1.60 -17.38 -7.71
C ARG A 57 -0.94 -18.64 -8.27
N PRO A 58 0.33 -18.58 -8.73
CA PRO A 58 1.06 -19.80 -9.04
C PRO A 58 1.21 -20.64 -7.76
N ALA A 59 0.97 -21.95 -7.90
CA ALA A 59 1.05 -22.93 -6.81
C ALA A 59 2.46 -23.08 -6.23
#